data_AF-A0A2M7IZG3-F1
#
_entry.id   AF-A0A2M7IZG3-F1
#
_cell.length_a   1.000
_cell.length_b   1.000
_cell.length_c   1.000
_cell.angle_alpha   90.00
_cell.angle_beta   90.00
_cell.angle_gamma   90.00
#
_symmetry.space_group_name_H-M   'P 1'
#
loop_
_entity.id
_entity.type
_entity.pdbx_description
1 polymer ?
#
loop_
_entity_poly.entity_id
_entity_poly.type
_entity_poly.pdbx_seq_one_letter_code
_entity_poly.pdbx_strand_id
1 'polypeptide(L)' 'MKLFIVTVGHKMPDWIITGFNEYAKRMPREAKIELLEIKPEPRTTG' A
#
# COMPACT_ATOMS: atom_id res chain seq x y z
N MET A 1 -1.22 9.12 -15.36
CA MET A 1 -0.01 8.90 -14.55
C MET A 1 -0.33 7.80 -13.54
N LYS A 2 0.61 6.94 -13.14
CA LYS A 2 0.36 5.90 -12.11
C LYS A 2 1.11 6.27 -10.84
N LEU A 3 0.39 6.34 -9.72
CA LEU A 3 0.96 6.63 -8.41
C LEU A 3 1.08 5.34 -7.62
N PHE A 4 2.27 5.03 -7.14
CA PHE A 4 2.53 3.84 -6.33
C PHE A 4 2.83 4.25 -4.89
N ILE A 5 2.13 3.62 -3.95
CA ILE A 5 2.43 3.67 -2.53
C ILE A 5 3.15 2.37 -2.20
N VAL A 6 4.46 2.45 -1.98
CA VAL A 6 5.29 1.28 -1.69
C VAL A 6 5.51 1.19 -0.19
N THR A 7 5.14 0.06 0.40
CA THR A 7 5.26 -0.17 1.85
C THR A 7 6.13 -1.39 2.12
N VAL A 8 6.90 -1.32 3.21
CA VAL A 8 7.70 -2.45 3.70
C VAL A 8 6.91 -3.10 4.82
N GLY A 9 6.37 -4.27 4.53
CA GLY A 9 5.43 -4.96 5.40
C GLY A 9 4.63 -5.95 4.57
N HIS A 10 4.35 -7.11 5.14
CA HIS A 10 3.45 -8.09 4.55
C HIS A 10 2.27 -8.24 5.51
N LYS A 11 1.05 -8.36 4.98
CA LYS A 11 -0.20 -8.40 5.75
C LYS A 11 -0.52 -7.06 6.42
N MET A 12 -0.94 -6.09 5.62
CA MET A 12 -1.56 -4.88 6.17
C MET A 12 -2.79 -5.24 7.02
N PRO A 13 -2.96 -4.65 8.22
CA PRO A 13 -4.18 -4.78 9.00
C PRO A 13 -5.43 -4.35 8.21
N ASP A 14 -6.57 -4.95 8.52
CA ASP A 14 -7.84 -4.70 7.80
C ASP A 14 -8.27 -3.23 7.81
N TRP A 15 -7.97 -2.50 8.90
CA TRP A 15 -8.29 -1.08 9.01
C TRP A 15 -7.49 -0.23 8.00
N ILE A 16 -6.26 -0.63 7.65
CA ILE A 16 -5.44 0.04 6.63
C ILE A 16 -6.02 -0.21 5.25
N ILE A 17 -6.34 -1.47 4.93
CA ILE A 17 -6.90 -1.86 3.64
C ILE A 17 -8.24 -1.13 3.40
N THR A 18 -9.08 -1.07 4.44
CA THR A 18 -10.37 -0.39 4.39
C THR A 18 -10.19 1.11 4.14
N GLY A 19 -9.31 1.77 4.90
CA GLY A 19 -9.01 3.19 4.70
C GLY A 19 -8.42 3.48 3.32
N PHE A 20 -7.41 2.71 2.88
CA PHE A 20 -6.80 2.87 1.56
C PHE A 20 -7.84 2.76 0.45
N ASN A 21 -8.71 1.75 0.49
CA ASN A 21 -9.75 1.56 -0.51
C ASN A 21 -10.76 2.72 -0.54
N GLU A 22 -11.06 3.32 0.61
CA GLU A 22 -11.94 4.50 0.67
C GLU A 22 -11.30 5.70 -0.06
N TYR A 23 -10.02 5.97 0.17
CA TYR A 23 -9.32 7.06 -0.51
C TYR A 23 -9.06 6.76 -1.99
N ALA A 24 -8.70 5.52 -2.33
CA ALA A 24 -8.43 5.11 -3.70
C ALA A 24 -9.66 5.29 -4.60
N LYS A 25 -10.88 5.04 -4.08
CA LYS A 25 -12.14 5.27 -4.80
C LYS A 25 -12.43 6.75 -5.08
N ARG A 26 -11.91 7.66 -4.27
CA ARG A 26 -12.10 9.11 -4.42
C ARG A 26 -11.12 9.74 -5.40
N MET A 27 -10.09 9.01 -5.84
CA MET A 27 -9.06 9.54 -6.73
C MET A 27 -9.58 9.71 -8.17
N PRO A 28 -9.21 10.80 -8.86
CA PRO A 28 -9.54 10.97 -10.27
C PRO A 28 -8.79 9.94 -11.11
N ARG A 29 -9.32 9.61 -12.31
CA ARG A 29 -8.73 8.58 -13.21
C ARG A 29 -7.27 8.84 -13.56
N GLU A 30 -6.86 10.10 -13.56
CA GLU A 30 -5.50 10.53 -13.93
C GLU A 30 -4.47 10.30 -12.81
N ALA A 31 -4.93 10.18 -11.56
CA ALA A 31 -4.13 10.07 -10.34
C ALA A 31 -4.51 8.81 -9.53
N LYS A 32 -4.75 7.69 -10.21
CA LYS A 32 -4.98 6.41 -9.53
C LYS A 32 -3.77 6.01 -8.69
N ILE A 33 -4.04 5.62 -7.46
CA ILE A 33 -3.06 5.12 -6.49
C ILE A 33 -3.11 3.59 -6.43
N GLU A 34 -1.95 2.95 -6.42
CA GLU A 34 -1.76 1.50 -6.28
C GLU A 34 -0.89 1.23 -5.04
N LEU A 35 -1.33 0.32 -4.16
CA LEU A 35 -0.56 -0.07 -2.97
C LEU A 35 0.29 -1.29 -3.30
N LEU A 36 1.61 -1.17 -3.11
CA LEU A 36 2.58 -2.25 -3.29
C LEU A 36 3.15 -2.66 -1.93
N GLU A 37 2.94 -3.91 -1.55
CA GLU A 37 3.50 -4.52 -0.33
C GLU A 37 4.81 -5.24 -0.66
N ILE A 38 5.91 -4.81 -0.03
CA ILE A 38 7.21 -5.45 -0.13
C ILE A 38 7.47 -6.22 1.16
N LYS A 39 7.71 -7.53 1.02
CA LYS A 39 8.07 -8.39 2.15
C LYS A 39 9.42 -7.93 2.73
N PRO A 40 9.50 -7.57 4.02
CA PRO A 40 10.76 -7.21 4.64
C PRO A 40 11.69 -8.43 4.70
N GLU A 41 12.98 -8.17 4.56
CA GLU A 41 14.01 -9.17 4.88
C GLU A 41 13.97 -9.49 6.39
N PRO A 42 14.07 -10.78 6.78
CA PRO A 42 14.16 -11.16 8.18
C PRO A 42 15.35 -10.49 8.87
N ARG A 43 15.11 -9.83 10.01
CA ARG A 43 16.16 -9.15 10.79
C ARG A 43 16.98 -10.11 11.66
N THR A 44 17.22 -11.33 11.19
CA THR A 44 17.85 -12.43 11.96
C THR A 44 19.38 -12.36 12.03
N THR A 45 20.02 -11.45 11.29
CA THR A 45 21.46 -11.20 11.38
C THR A 45 21.70 -9.87 12.08
N GLY A 46 21.87 -9.94 13.40
CA GLY A 46 22.47 -8.91 14.24
C GLY A 46 23.71 -9.48 14.91
#